data_AF-A0A3M2KVL6-F1
#
_entry.id   AF-A0A3M2KVL6-F1
#
_cell.length_a   1.000
_cell.length_b   1.000
_cell.length_c   1.000
_cell.angle_alpha   90.00
_cell.angle_beta   90.00
_cell.angle_gamma   90.00
#
_symmetry.space_group_name_H-M   'P 1'
#
loop_
_entity.id
_entity.type
_entity.pdbx_description
1 polymer ?
#
loop_
_entity_poly.entity_id
_entity_poly.type
_entity_poly.pdbx_seq_one_letter_code
_entity_poly.pdbx_strand_id
1 'polypeptide(L)'
;MTTDGQNDEAAVLRALRTQISRIESGTESIAEAAAAARARAKEKLNEEPQQPKWSGSNYPGMPEGDDWLDNLPPRYVDGQRGFEMRLARELAAVGVRIYTVGDLQKYSGTEPESIPILVDWLRNLEQKIPGPETRHRDSVRAGLLRKLADPAVYGDQEAIAAVIAQLRRDPSIRSGLESYAAQALEVIAGPENYPEILALFDELTDDSARAALLPYLGRSKTPEAIQRAVDELAYPGTRQYAIQALILAEADDTLPLIARYADDPNEQVRDWVKTAMEQLE
;
A
#
# COMPACT_ATOMS: atom_id res chain seq x y z
N MET A 1 25.28 4.13 -4.35
CA MET A 1 24.80 4.87 -5.53
C MET A 1 23.65 5.75 -5.06
N THR A 2 23.95 6.99 -4.66
CA THR A 2 23.00 7.95 -4.05
C THR A 2 23.38 9.39 -4.44
N THR A 3 24.02 9.56 -5.61
CA THR A 3 24.69 10.81 -5.98
C THR A 3 23.89 11.75 -6.88
N ASP A 4 22.78 11.29 -7.48
CA ASP A 4 22.02 12.15 -8.41
C ASP A 4 21.07 13.13 -7.69
N GLY A 5 20.31 12.68 -6.68
CA GLY A 5 19.35 13.55 -5.98
C GLY A 5 20.00 14.69 -5.17
N GLN A 6 21.18 14.46 -4.59
CA GLN A 6 21.92 15.48 -3.83
C GLN A 6 22.59 16.53 -4.73
N ASN A 7 22.90 16.18 -5.99
CA ASN A 7 23.49 17.11 -6.96
C ASN A 7 22.48 18.13 -7.48
N ASP A 8 21.22 17.73 -7.63
CA ASP A 8 20.15 18.63 -8.09
C ASP A 8 19.77 19.68 -7.05
N GLU A 9 19.64 19.29 -5.77
CA GLU A 9 19.33 20.23 -4.70
C GLU A 9 20.45 21.27 -4.51
N ALA A 10 21.71 20.84 -4.60
CA ALA A 10 22.87 21.72 -4.55
C ALA A 10 22.97 22.66 -5.77
N ALA A 11 22.47 22.24 -6.93
CA ALA A 11 22.39 23.09 -8.11
C ALA A 11 21.28 24.15 -7.97
N VAL A 12 20.10 23.76 -7.47
CA VAL A 12 18.96 24.67 -7.23
C VAL A 12 19.33 25.73 -6.19
N LEU A 13 19.94 25.33 -5.08
CA LEU A 13 20.35 26.27 -4.03
C LEU A 13 21.42 27.26 -4.51
N ARG A 14 22.35 26.83 -5.37
CA ARG A 14 23.34 27.72 -5.99
C ARG A 14 22.68 28.72 -6.94
N ALA A 15 21.72 28.27 -7.75
CA ALA A 15 20.97 29.14 -8.65
C ALA A 15 20.17 30.20 -7.87
N LEU A 16 19.48 29.81 -6.80
CA LEU A 16 18.72 30.72 -5.94
C LEU A 16 19.61 31.77 -5.27
N ARG A 17 20.75 31.35 -4.71
CA ARG A 17 21.71 32.28 -4.09
C ARG A 17 22.27 33.29 -5.09
N THR A 18 22.56 32.84 -6.31
CA THR A 18 23.04 33.72 -7.38
C THR A 18 21.99 34.76 -7.77
N GLN A 19 20.72 34.35 -7.84
CA GLN A 19 19.62 35.25 -8.19
C GLN A 19 19.34 36.28 -7.08
N ILE A 20 19.36 35.86 -5.82
CA ILE A 20 19.23 36.78 -4.67
C ILE A 20 20.34 37.83 -4.69
N SER A 21 21.59 37.44 -4.93
CA SER A 21 22.71 38.38 -4.98
C SER A 21 22.60 39.41 -6.13
N ARG A 22 21.99 39.04 -7.26
CA ARG A 22 21.74 39.97 -8.39
C ARG A 22 20.67 41.00 -8.07
N ILE A 23 19.63 40.60 -7.32
CA ILE A 23 18.59 41.50 -6.82
C ILE A 23 19.18 42.46 -5.79
N GLU A 24 19.95 41.94 -4.83
CA GLU A 24 20.58 42.75 -3.78
C GLU A 24 21.59 43.76 -4.32
N SER A 25 22.32 43.41 -5.39
CA SER A 25 23.26 44.32 -6.06
C SER A 25 22.59 45.35 -6.97
N GLY A 26 21.26 45.31 -7.13
CA GLY A 26 20.51 46.20 -8.04
C GLY A 26 20.76 45.93 -9.52
N THR A 27 21.43 44.82 -9.84
CA THR A 27 21.76 44.41 -11.22
C THR A 27 20.53 43.83 -11.94
N GLU A 28 19.53 43.38 -11.19
CA GLU A 28 18.25 42.88 -11.68
C GLU A 28 17.13 43.45 -10.81
N SER A 29 16.10 44.05 -11.40
CA SER A 29 14.96 44.52 -10.63
C SER A 29 14.05 43.35 -10.24
N ILE A 30 13.35 43.47 -9.10
CA ILE A 30 12.36 42.47 -8.66
C ILE A 30 11.29 42.23 -9.73
N ALA A 31 10.94 43.26 -10.50
CA ALA A 31 9.98 43.17 -11.59
C ALA A 31 10.48 42.32 -12.77
N GLU A 32 11.77 42.45 -13.13
CA GLU A 32 12.40 41.65 -14.19
C GLU A 32 12.56 40.19 -13.77
N ALA A 33 13.00 39.94 -12.52
CA ALA A 33 13.10 38.59 -11.96
C ALA A 33 11.73 37.88 -11.93
N ALA A 34 10.67 38.61 -11.54
CA ALA A 34 9.31 38.08 -11.54
C ALA A 34 8.77 37.81 -12.95
N ALA A 35 9.10 38.67 -13.93
CA ALA A 35 8.71 38.48 -15.32
C ALA A 35 9.42 37.25 -15.94
N ALA A 36 10.71 37.08 -15.67
CA ALA A 36 11.48 35.91 -16.12
C ALA A 36 10.98 34.60 -15.48
N ALA A 37 10.63 34.62 -14.19
CA ALA A 37 10.05 33.46 -13.52
C ALA A 37 8.68 33.08 -14.11
N ARG A 38 7.83 34.08 -14.39
CA ARG A 38 6.53 33.86 -15.06
C ARG A 38 6.69 33.34 -16.49
N ALA A 39 7.69 33.83 -17.23
CA ALA A 39 8.00 33.34 -18.57
C ALA A 39 8.44 31.87 -18.54
N ARG A 40 9.34 31.49 -17.63
CA ARG A 40 9.77 30.09 -17.42
C ARG A 40 8.64 29.17 -16.97
N ALA A 41 7.75 29.66 -16.11
CA ALA A 41 6.57 28.90 -15.68
C ALA A 41 5.59 28.68 -16.85
N LYS A 42 5.42 29.69 -17.73
CA LYS A 42 4.59 29.59 -18.93
C LYS A 42 5.21 28.71 -20.01
N GLU A 43 6.54 28.69 -20.11
CA GLU A 43 7.30 27.79 -20.99
C GLU A 43 7.18 26.33 -20.52
N LYS A 44 7.32 26.05 -19.22
CA LYS A 44 7.03 24.72 -18.63
C LYS A 44 5.57 24.27 -18.79
N LEU A 45 4.63 25.21 -18.89
CA LEU A 45 3.22 24.93 -19.17
C LEU A 45 2.95 24.66 -20.66
N ASN A 46 3.86 25.07 -21.54
CA ASN A 46 3.78 24.91 -22.99
C ASN A 46 4.69 23.79 -23.52
N GLU A 47 5.55 23.21 -22.69
CA GLU A 47 6.15 21.91 -22.96
C GLU A 47 5.00 20.90 -23.02
N GLU A 48 4.80 20.26 -24.18
CA GLU A 48 3.92 19.09 -24.27
C GLU A 48 4.32 18.14 -23.13
N PRO A 49 3.37 17.63 -22.33
CA PRO A 49 3.71 16.72 -21.25
C PRO A 49 4.51 15.57 -21.85
N GLN A 50 5.81 15.53 -21.56
CA GLN A 50 6.64 14.39 -21.94
C GLN A 50 5.98 13.20 -21.28
N GLN A 51 5.40 12.32 -22.10
CA GLN A 51 4.73 11.14 -21.60
C GLN A 51 5.69 10.40 -20.68
N PRO A 52 5.25 10.01 -19.47
CA PRO A 52 6.11 9.28 -18.54
C PRO A 52 6.72 8.09 -19.26
N LYS A 53 8.04 8.07 -19.30
CA LYS A 53 8.81 7.07 -20.02
C LYS A 53 8.61 5.72 -19.32
N TRP A 54 7.90 4.82 -19.99
CA TRP A 54 7.56 3.47 -19.55
C TRP A 54 8.76 2.73 -18.92
N SER A 55 8.71 2.47 -17.60
CA SER A 55 9.71 1.69 -16.87
C SER A 55 9.20 0.36 -16.33
N GLY A 56 7.92 0.03 -16.54
CA GLY A 56 7.31 -1.21 -16.07
C GLY A 56 7.59 -2.43 -16.97
N SER A 57 7.80 -3.60 -16.36
CA SER A 57 7.87 -4.88 -17.06
C SER A 57 6.55 -5.17 -17.79
N ASN A 58 6.58 -5.33 -19.11
CA ASN A 58 5.42 -5.74 -19.89
C ASN A 58 4.83 -7.06 -19.33
N TYR A 59 3.51 -7.09 -19.10
CA TYR A 59 2.80 -8.29 -18.64
C TYR A 59 1.83 -8.83 -19.70
N PRO A 60 1.49 -10.14 -19.68
CA PRO A 60 0.54 -10.72 -20.62
C PRO A 60 -0.85 -10.05 -20.58
N GLY A 61 -1.29 -9.52 -21.72
CA GLY A 61 -2.57 -8.84 -21.88
C GLY A 61 -2.59 -7.38 -21.39
N MET A 62 -1.41 -6.77 -21.27
CA MET A 62 -1.26 -5.33 -21.06
C MET A 62 -1.91 -4.54 -22.21
N PRO A 63 -2.53 -3.38 -21.94
CA PRO A 63 -3.07 -2.55 -23.00
C PRO A 63 -2.02 -2.12 -24.03
N GLU A 64 -2.36 -2.17 -25.31
CA GLU A 64 -1.47 -1.86 -26.45
C GLU A 64 -2.03 -0.69 -27.27
N GLY A 65 -1.16 0.14 -27.86
CA GLY A 65 -1.54 1.33 -28.64
C GLY A 65 -1.82 2.56 -27.77
N ASP A 66 -1.66 3.76 -28.32
CA ASP A 66 -1.82 5.00 -27.55
C ASP A 66 -3.30 5.33 -27.28
N ASP A 67 -4.20 4.80 -28.10
CA ASP A 67 -5.66 4.96 -28.05
C ASP A 67 -6.37 3.84 -27.29
N TRP A 68 -5.65 3.02 -26.51
CA TRP A 68 -6.18 1.79 -25.89
C TRP A 68 -7.40 2.00 -24.96
N LEU A 69 -7.55 3.20 -24.37
CA LEU A 69 -8.72 3.57 -23.56
C LEU A 69 -9.90 4.10 -24.38
N ASP A 70 -9.64 4.51 -25.62
CA ASP A 70 -10.65 4.98 -26.57
C ASP A 70 -11.09 3.86 -27.52
N ASN A 71 -10.30 2.79 -27.63
CA ASN A 71 -10.57 1.59 -28.43
C ASN A 71 -10.55 0.32 -27.57
N LEU A 72 -11.51 0.23 -26.65
CA LEU A 72 -11.58 -0.90 -25.72
C LEU A 72 -11.96 -2.21 -26.42
N PRO A 73 -11.27 -3.33 -26.12
CA PRO A 73 -11.74 -4.65 -26.48
C PRO A 73 -13.19 -4.88 -25.99
N PRO A 74 -14.10 -5.51 -26.77
CA PRO A 74 -15.53 -5.64 -26.42
C PRO A 74 -15.83 -6.30 -25.07
N ARG A 75 -14.85 -7.04 -24.53
CA ARG A 75 -14.95 -7.66 -23.21
C ARG A 75 -14.80 -6.69 -22.05
N TYR A 76 -14.36 -5.45 -22.25
CA TYR A 76 -14.22 -4.45 -21.19
C TYR A 76 -15.37 -3.46 -21.26
N VAL A 77 -16.21 -3.50 -20.24
CA VAL A 77 -17.39 -2.64 -20.10
C VAL A 77 -17.23 -1.90 -18.79
N ASP A 78 -17.31 -0.58 -18.85
CA ASP A 78 -17.20 0.29 -17.68
C ASP A 78 -18.21 -0.11 -16.58
N GLY A 79 -17.78 -0.07 -15.32
CA GLY A 79 -18.58 -0.50 -14.18
C GLY A 79 -18.79 -2.01 -14.06
N GLN A 80 -18.02 -2.84 -14.78
CA GLN A 80 -18.16 -4.31 -14.74
C GLN A 80 -16.85 -5.03 -14.46
N ARG A 81 -16.92 -6.14 -13.71
CA ARG A 81 -15.79 -7.07 -13.48
C ARG A 81 -14.49 -6.38 -13.02
N GLY A 82 -14.60 -5.36 -12.16
CA GLY A 82 -13.45 -4.61 -11.66
C GLY A 82 -12.78 -3.69 -12.69
N PHE A 83 -13.42 -3.43 -13.84
CA PHE A 83 -13.01 -2.37 -14.75
C PHE A 83 -13.79 -1.08 -14.47
N GLU A 84 -13.05 -0.06 -14.06
CA GLU A 84 -13.52 1.31 -13.88
C GLU A 84 -12.74 2.21 -14.85
N MET A 85 -13.43 2.75 -15.86
CA MET A 85 -12.82 3.58 -16.90
C MET A 85 -12.14 4.79 -16.29
N ARG A 86 -12.77 5.40 -15.29
CA ARG A 86 -12.20 6.56 -14.59
C ARG A 86 -10.88 6.22 -13.89
N LEU A 87 -10.84 5.11 -13.16
CA LEU A 87 -9.62 4.64 -12.49
C LEU A 87 -8.51 4.34 -13.50
N ALA A 88 -8.87 3.65 -14.59
CA ALA A 88 -7.91 3.31 -15.64
C ALA A 88 -7.32 4.57 -16.31
N ARG A 89 -8.12 5.61 -16.55
CA ARG A 89 -7.65 6.91 -17.07
C ARG A 89 -6.75 7.65 -16.08
N GLU A 90 -7.11 7.70 -14.80
CA GLU A 90 -6.30 8.33 -13.77
C GLU A 90 -4.94 7.64 -13.62
N LEU A 91 -4.91 6.30 -13.62
CA LEU A 91 -3.68 5.51 -13.59
C LEU A 91 -2.85 5.64 -14.88
N ALA A 92 -3.50 5.69 -16.05
CA ALA A 92 -2.81 5.90 -17.32
C ALA A 92 -2.08 7.25 -17.36
N ALA A 93 -2.65 8.29 -16.75
CA ALA A 93 -2.06 9.61 -16.67
C ALA A 93 -0.73 9.64 -15.89
N VAL A 94 -0.52 8.68 -14.99
CA VAL A 94 0.74 8.48 -14.25
C VAL A 94 1.58 7.33 -14.81
N GLY A 95 1.26 6.85 -16.01
CA GLY A 95 2.05 5.81 -16.69
C GLY A 95 1.73 4.38 -16.25
N VAL A 96 0.60 4.12 -15.60
CA VAL A 96 0.14 2.77 -15.24
C VAL A 96 -0.96 2.32 -16.20
N ARG A 97 -0.68 1.28 -17.00
CA ARG A 97 -1.61 0.75 -18.01
C ARG A 97 -2.31 -0.47 -17.47
N ILE A 98 -3.62 -0.40 -17.30
CA ILE A 98 -4.45 -1.52 -16.85
C ILE A 98 -5.82 -1.52 -17.53
N TYR A 99 -6.38 -2.70 -17.82
CA TYR A 99 -7.80 -2.80 -18.15
C TYR A 99 -8.65 -3.10 -16.94
N THR A 100 -8.10 -3.66 -15.87
CA THR A 100 -8.86 -3.97 -14.65
C THR A 100 -7.96 -3.75 -13.44
N VAL A 101 -8.55 -3.49 -12.28
CA VAL A 101 -7.80 -3.46 -11.01
C VAL A 101 -7.04 -4.75 -10.71
N GLY A 102 -7.46 -5.88 -11.30
CA GLY A 102 -6.73 -7.15 -11.21
C GLY A 102 -5.39 -7.13 -11.96
N ASP A 103 -5.24 -6.27 -12.96
CA ASP A 103 -3.97 -6.12 -13.68
C ASP A 103 -2.90 -5.41 -12.84
N LEU A 104 -3.29 -4.64 -11.80
CA LEU A 104 -2.34 -4.02 -10.86
C LEU A 104 -1.40 -5.03 -10.19
N GLN A 105 -1.90 -6.26 -10.00
CA GLN A 105 -1.18 -7.37 -9.39
C GLN A 105 -0.14 -8.00 -10.32
N LYS A 106 -0.16 -7.65 -11.61
CA LYS A 106 0.80 -8.16 -12.60
C LYS A 106 2.06 -7.30 -12.65
N TYR A 107 2.02 -6.10 -12.07
CA TYR A 107 3.19 -5.27 -11.85
C TYR A 107 3.96 -5.80 -10.64
N SER A 108 5.29 -5.79 -10.72
CA SER A 108 6.17 -6.28 -9.65
C SER A 108 6.23 -5.40 -8.42
N GLY A 109 5.77 -4.14 -8.53
CA GLY A 109 5.73 -3.18 -7.44
C GLY A 109 4.74 -2.07 -7.75
N THR A 110 4.48 -1.21 -6.77
CA THR A 110 3.57 -0.08 -6.90
C THR A 110 4.33 1.18 -7.28
N GLU A 111 3.95 1.77 -8.41
CA GLU A 111 4.49 3.03 -8.89
C GLU A 111 4.14 4.14 -7.89
N PRO A 112 5.12 4.90 -7.36
CA PRO A 112 4.86 5.92 -6.34
C PRO A 112 3.79 6.94 -6.74
N GLU A 113 3.77 7.35 -8.02
CA GLU A 113 2.80 8.29 -8.58
C GLU A 113 1.37 7.73 -8.59
N SER A 114 1.21 6.40 -8.55
CA SER A 114 -0.11 5.76 -8.46
C SER A 114 -0.66 5.70 -7.04
N ILE A 115 0.18 5.76 -6.00
CA ILE A 115 -0.23 5.60 -4.60
C ILE A 115 -1.35 6.59 -4.21
N PRO A 116 -1.23 7.92 -4.47
CA PRO A 116 -2.28 8.87 -4.13
C PRO A 116 -3.62 8.55 -4.81
N ILE A 117 -3.59 8.03 -6.04
CA ILE A 117 -4.79 7.64 -6.79
C ILE A 117 -5.42 6.42 -6.12
N LEU A 118 -4.64 5.39 -5.80
CA LEU A 118 -5.12 4.17 -5.16
C LEU A 118 -5.73 4.46 -3.78
N VAL A 119 -5.09 5.31 -2.99
CA VAL A 119 -5.57 5.74 -1.67
C VAL A 119 -6.88 6.54 -1.77
N ASP A 120 -6.95 7.51 -2.68
CA ASP A 120 -8.18 8.29 -2.92
C ASP A 120 -9.34 7.39 -3.37
N TRP A 121 -9.06 6.43 -4.25
CA TRP A 121 -10.05 5.44 -4.68
C TRP A 121 -10.53 4.55 -3.55
N LEU A 122 -9.63 4.07 -2.67
CA LEU A 122 -10.03 3.23 -1.55
C LEU A 122 -10.88 4.01 -0.53
N ARG A 123 -10.47 5.25 -0.23
CA ARG A 123 -11.14 6.14 0.72
C ARG A 123 -12.53 6.56 0.27
N ASN A 124 -12.68 6.85 -1.03
CA ASN A 124 -13.89 7.43 -1.59
C ASN A 124 -14.64 6.44 -2.51
N LEU A 125 -14.45 5.13 -2.30
CA LEU A 125 -14.92 4.09 -3.21
C LEU A 125 -16.44 4.15 -3.44
N GLU A 126 -17.21 4.31 -2.37
CA GLU A 126 -18.68 4.35 -2.42
C GLU A 126 -19.20 5.62 -3.10
N GLN A 127 -18.44 6.71 -3.07
CA GLN A 127 -18.78 7.95 -3.78
C GLN A 127 -18.43 7.84 -5.26
N LYS A 128 -17.28 7.23 -5.58
CA LYS A 128 -16.80 7.06 -6.96
C LYS A 128 -17.60 6.00 -7.72
N ILE A 129 -18.03 4.94 -7.03
CA ILE A 129 -18.89 3.89 -7.56
C ILE A 129 -20.16 3.89 -6.70
N PRO A 130 -21.18 4.73 -6.97
CA PRO A 130 -22.38 4.82 -6.13
C PRO A 130 -23.31 3.60 -6.27
N GLY A 131 -24.19 3.40 -5.27
CA GLY A 131 -25.20 2.34 -5.27
C GLY A 131 -24.97 1.24 -4.21
N PRO A 132 -25.69 0.11 -4.27
CA PRO A 132 -25.50 -1.01 -3.34
C PRO A 132 -24.12 -1.66 -3.51
N GLU A 133 -23.68 -2.44 -2.53
CA GLU A 133 -22.50 -3.30 -2.70
C GLU A 133 -22.73 -4.32 -3.82
N THR A 134 -21.78 -4.38 -4.75
CA THR A 134 -21.82 -5.28 -5.91
C THR A 134 -20.51 -6.04 -6.01
N ARG A 135 -20.52 -7.17 -6.74
CA ARG A 135 -19.29 -7.90 -7.08
C ARG A 135 -18.26 -7.01 -7.79
N HIS A 136 -18.72 -6.02 -8.56
CA HIS A 136 -17.83 -5.07 -9.21
C HIS A 136 -17.11 -4.21 -8.16
N ARG A 137 -17.85 -3.56 -7.23
CA ARG A 137 -17.23 -2.73 -6.18
C ARG A 137 -16.31 -3.56 -5.28
N ASP A 138 -16.72 -4.78 -4.91
CA ASP A 138 -15.88 -5.73 -4.18
C ASP A 138 -14.57 -6.03 -4.93
N SER A 139 -14.63 -6.22 -6.24
CA SER A 139 -13.44 -6.49 -7.07
C SER A 139 -12.50 -5.29 -7.09
N VAL A 140 -13.03 -4.07 -7.23
CA VAL A 140 -12.24 -2.84 -7.15
C VAL A 140 -11.59 -2.72 -5.77
N ARG A 141 -12.37 -2.85 -4.69
CA ARG A 141 -11.86 -2.82 -3.31
C ARG A 141 -10.73 -3.84 -3.09
N ALA A 142 -10.94 -5.08 -3.50
CA ALA A 142 -9.94 -6.14 -3.39
C ALA A 142 -8.65 -5.82 -4.15
N GLY A 143 -8.77 -5.31 -5.38
CA GLY A 143 -7.62 -4.92 -6.20
C GLY A 143 -6.82 -3.78 -5.58
N LEU A 144 -7.50 -2.77 -5.02
CA LEU A 144 -6.87 -1.65 -4.33
C LEU A 144 -6.16 -2.11 -3.06
N LEU A 145 -6.83 -2.84 -2.17
CA LEU A 145 -6.24 -3.36 -0.92
C LEU A 145 -4.99 -4.20 -1.19
N ARG A 146 -5.08 -5.12 -2.16
CA ARG A 146 -3.94 -5.97 -2.53
C ARG A 146 -2.81 -5.20 -3.20
N LYS A 147 -3.09 -4.11 -3.92
CA LYS A 147 -2.04 -3.29 -4.54
C LYS A 147 -1.35 -2.42 -3.50
N LEU A 148 -2.10 -1.90 -2.53
CA LEU A 148 -1.54 -1.12 -1.42
C LEU A 148 -0.72 -1.97 -0.45
N ALA A 149 -0.88 -3.30 -0.44
CA ALA A 149 -0.01 -4.23 0.29
C ALA A 149 1.39 -4.37 -0.37
N ASP A 150 2.11 -3.25 -0.45
CA ASP A 150 3.39 -3.13 -1.15
C ASP A 150 4.37 -2.31 -0.29
N PRO A 151 5.64 -2.74 -0.15
CA PRO A 151 6.65 -2.00 0.61
C PRO A 151 6.86 -0.55 0.14
N ALA A 152 6.54 -0.21 -1.12
CA ALA A 152 6.59 1.16 -1.60
C ALA A 152 5.61 2.11 -0.90
N VAL A 153 4.59 1.57 -0.22
CA VAL A 153 3.54 2.30 0.52
C VAL A 153 3.87 2.39 2.03
N TYR A 154 5.00 1.80 2.46
CA TYR A 154 5.37 1.77 3.88
C TYR A 154 5.44 3.17 4.51
N GLY A 155 4.77 3.33 5.65
CA GLY A 155 4.73 4.57 6.43
C GLY A 155 3.80 5.66 5.88
N ASP A 156 3.10 5.41 4.76
CA ASP A 156 2.10 6.34 4.24
C ASP A 156 0.85 6.34 5.15
N GLN A 157 0.73 7.37 5.99
CA GLN A 157 -0.34 7.49 6.98
C GLN A 157 -1.72 7.64 6.33
N GLU A 158 -1.81 8.19 5.13
CA GLU A 158 -3.08 8.33 4.40
C GLU A 158 -3.55 6.98 3.87
N ALA A 159 -2.63 6.14 3.41
CA ALA A 159 -2.90 4.76 3.01
C ALA A 159 -3.29 3.90 4.22
N ILE A 160 -2.52 3.97 5.32
CA ILE A 160 -2.81 3.25 6.57
C ILE A 160 -4.21 3.60 7.07
N ALA A 161 -4.53 4.89 7.19
CA ALA A 161 -5.85 5.35 7.62
C ALA A 161 -6.97 4.87 6.69
N ALA A 162 -6.74 4.89 5.37
CA ALA A 162 -7.71 4.39 4.40
C ALA A 162 -7.98 2.88 4.55
N VAL A 163 -6.94 2.08 4.81
CA VAL A 163 -7.07 0.63 5.03
C VAL A 163 -7.77 0.32 6.36
N ILE A 164 -7.40 1.03 7.45
CA ILE A 164 -8.08 0.90 8.75
C ILE A 164 -9.57 1.25 8.61
N ALA A 165 -9.91 2.30 7.87
CA ALA A 165 -11.29 2.68 7.61
C ALA A 165 -12.09 1.57 6.89
N GLN A 166 -11.45 0.74 6.06
CA GLN A 166 -12.13 -0.41 5.45
C GLN A 166 -12.44 -1.51 6.47
N LEU A 167 -11.54 -1.76 7.43
CA LEU A 167 -11.75 -2.76 8.49
C LEU A 167 -12.79 -2.33 9.52
N ARG A 168 -12.91 -1.02 9.78
CA ARG A 168 -13.91 -0.44 10.70
C ARG A 168 -15.23 -0.03 10.05
N ARG A 169 -15.42 -0.36 8.77
CA ARG A 169 -16.58 0.09 7.99
C ARG A 169 -17.88 -0.54 8.50
N ASP A 170 -18.96 0.23 8.43
CA ASP A 170 -20.35 -0.25 8.56
C ASP A 170 -21.17 0.12 7.30
N PRO A 171 -21.82 -0.84 6.61
CA PRO A 171 -21.75 -2.29 6.82
C PRO A 171 -20.34 -2.85 6.57
N SER A 172 -19.96 -3.90 7.31
CA SER A 172 -18.64 -4.53 7.15
C SER A 172 -18.41 -4.92 5.69
N ILE A 173 -17.15 -4.81 5.27
CA ILE A 173 -16.71 -5.34 3.99
C ILE A 173 -16.93 -6.85 3.97
N ARG A 174 -17.09 -7.40 2.77
CA ARG A 174 -17.38 -8.82 2.60
C ARG A 174 -16.28 -9.68 3.24
N SER A 175 -16.68 -10.73 3.96
CA SER A 175 -15.77 -11.75 4.51
C SER A 175 -14.74 -12.21 3.46
N GLY A 176 -13.49 -12.27 3.87
CA GLY A 176 -12.31 -12.48 3.02
C GLY A 176 -11.60 -11.19 2.58
N LEU A 177 -12.30 -10.07 2.39
CA LEU A 177 -11.65 -8.78 2.08
C LEU A 177 -10.97 -8.16 3.30
N GLU A 178 -11.45 -8.47 4.51
CA GLU A 178 -10.80 -8.09 5.77
C GLU A 178 -9.36 -8.63 5.83
N SER A 179 -9.13 -9.86 5.36
CA SER A 179 -7.79 -10.44 5.29
C SER A 179 -6.84 -9.66 4.36
N TYR A 180 -7.33 -9.09 3.24
CA TYR A 180 -6.51 -8.28 2.35
C TYR A 180 -6.17 -6.92 2.95
N ALA A 181 -7.09 -6.32 3.70
CA ALA A 181 -6.82 -5.09 4.43
C ALA A 181 -5.82 -5.33 5.57
N ALA A 182 -5.98 -6.40 6.34
CA ALA A 182 -5.03 -6.79 7.38
C ALA A 182 -3.63 -7.10 6.83
N GLN A 183 -3.54 -7.82 5.70
CA GLN A 183 -2.27 -8.04 4.99
C GLN A 183 -1.64 -6.73 4.52
N ALA A 184 -2.43 -5.79 4.01
CA ALA A 184 -1.91 -4.49 3.64
C ALA A 184 -1.30 -3.77 4.85
N LEU A 185 -2.00 -3.75 6.01
CA LEU A 185 -1.48 -3.15 7.24
C LEU A 185 -0.21 -3.83 7.75
N GLU A 186 -0.11 -5.16 7.68
CA GLU A 186 1.10 -5.89 8.06
C GLU A 186 2.34 -5.39 7.31
N VAL A 187 2.17 -5.05 6.03
CA VAL A 187 3.22 -4.57 5.12
C VAL A 187 3.49 -3.08 5.28
N ILE A 188 2.46 -2.23 5.35
CA ILE A 188 2.64 -0.77 5.23
C ILE A 188 2.77 -0.04 6.55
N ALA A 189 2.32 -0.63 7.67
CA ALA A 189 2.31 0.06 8.94
C ALA A 189 3.70 0.10 9.61
N GLY A 190 4.03 1.26 10.18
CA GLY A 190 5.25 1.47 10.97
C GLY A 190 5.02 1.27 12.47
N PRO A 191 6.08 1.18 13.29
CA PRO A 191 5.98 1.02 14.74
C PRO A 191 5.12 2.08 15.43
N GLU A 192 5.05 3.29 14.89
CA GLU A 192 4.21 4.39 15.38
C GLU A 192 2.70 4.08 15.32
N ASN A 193 2.29 3.15 14.45
CA ASN A 193 0.90 2.73 14.29
C ASN A 193 0.51 1.62 15.27
N TYR A 194 1.44 1.13 16.10
CA TYR A 194 1.21 0.00 17.01
C TYR A 194 -0.03 0.17 17.91
N PRO A 195 -0.24 1.30 18.63
CA PRO A 195 -1.40 1.42 19.50
C PRO A 195 -2.74 1.30 18.75
N GLU A 196 -2.79 1.83 17.52
CA GLU A 196 -4.00 1.78 16.71
C GLU A 196 -4.23 0.37 16.13
N ILE A 197 -3.18 -0.30 15.67
CA ILE A 197 -3.30 -1.67 15.13
C ILE A 197 -3.62 -2.68 16.21
N LEU A 198 -3.09 -2.51 17.43
CA LEU A 198 -3.47 -3.34 18.57
C LEU A 198 -4.96 -3.17 18.92
N ALA A 199 -5.45 -1.92 18.98
CA ALA A 199 -6.86 -1.66 19.21
C ALA A 199 -7.74 -2.26 18.10
N LEU A 200 -7.33 -2.09 16.83
CA LEU A 200 -8.00 -2.67 15.68
C LEU A 200 -8.03 -4.20 15.77
N PHE A 201 -6.94 -4.85 16.15
CA PHE A 201 -6.86 -6.31 16.30
C PHE A 201 -7.95 -6.84 17.23
N ASP A 202 -8.22 -6.13 18.33
CA ASP A 202 -9.26 -6.49 19.31
C ASP A 202 -10.69 -6.29 18.79
N GLU A 203 -10.87 -5.45 17.77
CA GLU A 203 -12.16 -5.21 17.10
C GLU A 203 -12.45 -6.26 16.01
N LEU A 204 -11.44 -6.96 15.50
CA LEU A 204 -11.59 -7.89 14.36
C LEU A 204 -12.31 -9.17 14.74
N THR A 205 -13.41 -9.45 14.03
CA THR A 205 -14.15 -10.71 14.17
C THR A 205 -13.66 -11.81 13.22
N ASP A 206 -13.05 -11.47 12.07
CA ASP A 206 -12.56 -12.44 11.09
C ASP A 206 -11.19 -13.02 11.48
N ASP A 207 -11.14 -14.35 11.60
CA ASP A 207 -9.92 -15.08 11.97
C ASP A 207 -8.77 -14.85 10.97
N SER A 208 -9.07 -14.69 9.68
CA SER A 208 -8.03 -14.49 8.65
C SER A 208 -7.43 -13.09 8.72
N ALA A 209 -8.23 -12.09 9.08
CA ALA A 209 -7.76 -10.74 9.35
C ALA A 209 -6.90 -10.69 10.61
N ARG A 210 -7.31 -11.35 11.71
CA ARG A 210 -6.48 -11.46 12.93
C ARG A 210 -5.17 -12.19 12.63
N ALA A 211 -5.23 -13.34 11.96
CA ALA A 211 -4.06 -14.10 11.53
C ALA A 211 -3.03 -13.24 10.80
N ALA A 212 -3.48 -12.39 9.87
CA ALA A 212 -2.60 -11.54 9.08
C ALA A 212 -1.89 -10.43 9.89
N LEU A 213 -2.49 -9.95 11.00
CA LEU A 213 -1.87 -8.90 11.83
C LEU A 213 -0.94 -9.44 12.93
N LEU A 214 -1.01 -10.74 13.25
CA LEU A 214 -0.16 -11.34 14.29
C LEU A 214 1.35 -11.12 14.05
N PRO A 215 1.90 -11.31 12.84
CA PRO A 215 3.32 -11.03 12.59
C PRO A 215 3.71 -9.58 12.85
N TYR A 216 2.85 -8.62 12.51
CA TYR A 216 3.07 -7.20 12.82
C TYR A 216 3.15 -6.97 14.34
N LEU A 217 2.20 -7.54 15.10
CA LEU A 217 2.20 -7.43 16.56
C LEU A 217 3.44 -8.09 17.17
N GLY A 218 3.84 -9.27 16.68
CA GLY A 218 5.05 -9.97 17.15
C GLY A 218 6.32 -9.12 17.03
N ARG A 219 6.48 -8.39 15.93
CA ARG A 219 7.63 -7.48 15.70
C ARG A 219 7.76 -6.35 16.74
N SER A 220 6.68 -6.01 17.45
CA SER A 220 6.71 -4.96 18.48
C SER A 220 7.36 -5.39 19.79
N LYS A 221 7.43 -6.71 20.06
CA LYS A 221 7.98 -7.31 21.29
C LYS A 221 7.36 -6.81 22.60
N THR A 222 6.17 -6.22 22.56
CA THR A 222 5.52 -5.73 23.79
C THR A 222 4.86 -6.87 24.56
N PRO A 223 4.74 -6.78 25.90
CA PRO A 223 4.01 -7.75 26.69
C PRO A 223 2.57 -7.96 26.22
N GLU A 224 1.90 -6.88 25.80
CA GLU A 224 0.52 -6.93 25.31
C GLU A 224 0.42 -7.71 24.00
N ALA A 225 1.33 -7.48 23.04
CA ALA A 225 1.35 -8.22 21.78
C ALA A 225 1.66 -9.71 21.99
N ILE A 226 2.63 -10.02 22.87
CA ILE A 226 2.97 -11.39 23.24
C ILE A 226 1.76 -12.08 23.86
N GLN A 227 1.04 -11.44 24.78
CA GLN A 227 -0.15 -12.01 25.40
C GLN A 227 -1.23 -12.30 24.35
N ARG A 228 -1.49 -11.40 23.40
CA ARG A 228 -2.45 -11.66 22.31
C ARG A 228 -2.04 -12.82 21.43
N ALA A 229 -0.75 -12.94 21.10
CA ALA A 229 -0.26 -14.09 20.36
C ALA A 229 -0.42 -15.41 21.16
N VAL A 230 -0.18 -15.39 22.48
CA VAL A 230 -0.44 -16.55 23.35
C VAL A 230 -1.91 -16.94 23.35
N ASP A 231 -2.83 -15.98 23.48
CA ASP A 231 -4.27 -16.22 23.47
C ASP A 231 -4.72 -16.87 22.15
N GLU A 232 -4.11 -16.45 21.03
CA GLU A 232 -4.41 -16.96 19.69
C GLU A 232 -3.92 -18.39 19.43
N LEU A 233 -3.01 -18.95 20.23
CA LEU A 233 -2.57 -20.35 20.10
C LEU A 233 -3.73 -21.36 20.22
N ALA A 234 -4.78 -21.00 20.97
CA ALA A 234 -5.95 -21.84 21.18
C ALA A 234 -6.76 -22.06 19.88
N TYR A 235 -6.71 -21.13 18.92
CA TYR A 235 -7.59 -21.13 17.75
C TYR A 235 -6.89 -21.73 16.52
N PRO A 236 -7.42 -22.81 15.91
CA PRO A 236 -6.77 -23.46 14.77
C PRO A 236 -6.49 -22.55 13.56
N GLY A 237 -7.34 -21.53 13.33
CA GLY A 237 -7.20 -20.61 12.20
C GLY A 237 -6.03 -19.62 12.32
N THR A 238 -5.62 -19.28 13.54
CA THR A 238 -4.60 -18.25 13.82
C THR A 238 -3.32 -18.84 14.41
N ARG A 239 -3.37 -20.06 14.98
CA ARG A 239 -2.27 -20.73 15.68
C ARG A 239 -0.91 -20.66 14.99
N GLN A 240 -0.84 -20.93 13.68
CA GLN A 240 0.46 -20.88 12.97
C GLN A 240 1.08 -19.48 13.00
N TYR A 241 0.25 -18.45 12.85
CA TYR A 241 0.67 -17.05 12.86
C TYR A 241 0.94 -16.56 14.28
N ALA A 242 0.24 -17.11 15.27
CA ALA A 242 0.54 -16.89 16.68
C ALA A 242 1.94 -17.41 17.05
N ILE A 243 2.29 -18.64 16.63
CA ILE A 243 3.64 -19.18 16.84
C ILE A 243 4.68 -18.31 16.13
N GLN A 244 4.43 -17.93 14.87
CA GLN A 244 5.32 -17.03 14.14
C GLN A 244 5.50 -15.67 14.86
N ALA A 245 4.41 -15.10 15.40
CA ALA A 245 4.47 -13.84 16.15
C ALA A 245 5.29 -13.98 17.44
N LEU A 246 5.19 -15.10 18.15
CA LEU A 246 5.97 -15.37 19.36
C LEU A 246 7.47 -15.54 19.05
N ILE A 247 7.81 -16.17 17.92
CA ILE A 247 9.19 -16.23 17.42
C ILE A 247 9.71 -14.82 17.12
N LEU A 248 8.95 -14.02 16.36
CA LEU A 248 9.33 -12.64 16.03
C LEU A 248 9.47 -11.75 17.28
N ALA A 249 8.70 -12.07 18.33
CA ALA A 249 8.75 -11.38 19.60
C ALA A 249 9.96 -11.76 20.47
N GLU A 250 10.70 -12.81 20.11
CA GLU A 250 11.75 -13.43 20.95
C GLU A 250 11.21 -13.78 22.35
N ALA A 251 10.02 -14.40 22.37
CA ALA A 251 9.29 -14.70 23.61
C ALA A 251 9.66 -16.09 24.16
N ASP A 252 10.91 -16.26 24.61
CA ASP A 252 11.49 -17.55 25.03
C ASP A 252 10.65 -18.29 26.08
N ASP A 253 10.08 -17.56 27.05
CA ASP A 253 9.23 -18.10 28.11
C ASP A 253 7.93 -18.77 27.59
N THR A 254 7.59 -18.58 26.33
CA THR A 254 6.40 -19.19 25.69
C THR A 254 6.67 -20.56 25.07
N LEU A 255 7.92 -21.02 25.05
CA LEU A 255 8.31 -22.29 24.44
C LEU A 255 7.51 -23.50 24.97
N PRO A 256 7.24 -23.64 26.29
CA PRO A 256 6.41 -24.74 26.82
C PRO A 256 4.95 -24.68 26.35
N LEU A 257 4.45 -23.51 25.95
CA LEU A 257 3.10 -23.36 25.39
C LEU A 257 3.08 -23.80 23.92
N ILE A 258 4.10 -23.39 23.15
CA ILE A 258 4.27 -23.75 21.73
C ILE A 258 4.47 -25.26 21.58
N ALA A 259 5.29 -25.89 22.44
CA ALA A 259 5.61 -27.32 22.38
C ALA A 259 4.38 -28.25 22.43
N ARG A 260 3.25 -27.79 22.98
CA ARG A 260 1.98 -28.54 23.04
C ARG A 260 1.40 -28.85 21.66
N TYR A 261 1.84 -28.13 20.63
CA TYR A 261 1.34 -28.24 19.27
C TYR A 261 2.29 -29.02 18.34
N ALA A 262 3.27 -29.75 18.88
CA ALA A 262 4.22 -30.54 18.08
C ALA A 262 3.54 -31.60 17.19
N ASP A 263 2.39 -32.12 17.63
CA ASP A 263 1.58 -33.12 16.91
C ASP A 263 0.31 -32.50 16.28
N ASP A 264 0.28 -31.19 16.06
CA ASP A 264 -0.89 -30.51 15.47
C ASP A 264 -1.26 -31.12 14.10
N PRO A 265 -2.54 -31.29 13.77
CA PRO A 265 -2.95 -31.83 12.45
C PRO A 265 -2.46 -30.96 11.28
N ASN A 266 -2.28 -29.65 11.47
CA ASN A 266 -1.76 -28.75 10.45
C ASN A 266 -0.22 -28.87 10.35
N GLU A 267 0.28 -29.27 9.19
CA GLU A 267 1.71 -29.39 8.90
C GLU A 267 2.48 -28.09 9.11
N GLN A 268 1.91 -26.96 8.69
CA GLN A 268 2.55 -25.67 8.85
C GLN A 268 2.71 -25.26 10.32
N VAL A 269 1.77 -25.67 11.18
CA VAL A 269 1.89 -25.48 12.63
C VAL A 269 3.08 -26.30 13.16
N ARG A 270 3.17 -27.58 12.79
CA ARG A 270 4.27 -28.44 13.24
C ARG A 270 5.64 -27.91 12.79
N ASP A 271 5.74 -27.36 11.59
CA ASP A 271 6.99 -26.78 11.11
C ASP A 271 7.36 -25.52 11.88
N TRP A 272 6.40 -24.63 12.17
CA TRP A 272 6.65 -23.47 13.03
C TRP A 272 6.98 -23.84 14.47
N VAL A 273 6.42 -24.92 15.01
CA VAL A 273 6.81 -25.45 16.33
C VAL A 273 8.29 -25.84 16.32
N LYS A 274 8.76 -26.56 15.30
CA LYS A 274 10.20 -26.91 15.18
C LYS A 274 11.07 -25.66 15.10
N THR A 275 10.69 -24.69 14.27
CA THR A 275 11.41 -23.41 14.18
C THR A 275 11.45 -22.68 15.52
N ALA A 276 10.37 -22.69 16.30
CA ALA A 276 10.36 -22.11 17.63
C ALA A 276 11.34 -22.81 18.59
N MET A 277 11.38 -24.15 18.59
CA MET A 277 12.36 -24.91 19.39
C MET A 277 13.81 -24.58 19.00
N GLU A 278 14.09 -24.27 17.74
CA GLU A 278 15.44 -23.91 17.29
C GLU A 278 15.84 -22.47 17.61
N GLN A 279 14.87 -21.55 17.71
CA GLN A 279 15.14 -20.10 17.81
C GLN A 279 14.92 -19.50 19.20
N LEU A 280 14.17 -20.17 20.07
CA LEU A 280 13.81 -19.69 21.41
C LEU A 280 14.44 -20.54 22.54
N GLU A 281 15.34 -21.46 22.20
CA GLU A 281 16.21 -22.21 23.14
C GLU A 281 17.45 -21.38 23.54
#